data_AF-A0A976CES1-F1
#
_entry.id   AF-A0A976CES1-F1
#
_cell.length_a   1.000
_cell.length_b   1.000
_cell.length_c   1.000
_cell.angle_alpha   90.00
_cell.angle_beta   90.00
_cell.angle_gamma   90.00
#
_symmetry.space_group_name_H-M   'P 1'
#
loop_
_entity.id
_entity.type
_entity.pdbx_description
1 polymer ?
#
loop_
_entity_poly.entity_id
_entity_poly.type
_entity_poly.pdbx_seq_one_letter_code
_entity_poly.pdbx_strand_id
1 'polypeptide(L)'
;LSGFIIFHTHFEYIGKTKHLKTYLYKRFIRIYPLYWSVCGIFILALLLKGGKISDFYQFSWFSFWQTFFLTFYHPSFLVVSWTLSYELYFYLLFSILFINRLFLGILMIVFLGSFLSLISKIYSFSFFTLSFPFSFLFNSLIIEFYIGIFIFYLYHYSKINLKKYFLFLFLSCILISFLPAYYFKSREILGGIIGFWVVLGALLIEKRYGFPSKNYLMNLLVRFGNASYFLYIAHSLMMGIFGSILLQLENRFHFWFFSGNFGLYFKIIFIHFFILFLSEKIEQPILRFLRVIFKSNN
;
A
#
# COMPACT_ATOMS: atom_id res chain seq x y z
N LEU A 1 -5.68 3.51 -3.91
CA LEU A 1 -4.74 4.47 -4.55
C LEU A 1 -3.93 3.85 -5.69
N SER A 2 -3.30 2.68 -5.52
CA SER A 2 -2.45 2.07 -6.55
C SER A 2 -3.16 1.86 -7.89
N GLY A 3 -4.41 1.37 -7.90
CA GLY A 3 -5.21 1.23 -9.12
C GLY A 3 -5.40 2.55 -9.90
N PHE A 4 -5.66 3.65 -9.18
CA PHE A 4 -5.76 5.00 -9.78
C PHE A 4 -4.44 5.39 -10.44
N ILE A 5 -3.31 5.30 -9.72
CA ILE A 5 -2.00 5.71 -10.23
C ILE A 5 -1.64 4.93 -11.48
N ILE A 6 -1.84 3.60 -11.47
CA ILE A 6 -1.49 2.74 -12.60
C ILE A 6 -2.27 3.14 -13.85
N PHE A 7 -3.60 3.25 -13.74
CA PHE A 7 -4.43 3.68 -14.87
C PHE A 7 -4.08 5.11 -15.29
N HIS A 8 -4.00 6.05 -14.35
CA HIS A 8 -3.68 7.43 -14.67
C HIS A 8 -2.35 7.61 -15.43
N THR A 9 -1.34 6.79 -15.11
CA THR A 9 -0.01 6.91 -15.72
C THR A 9 0.21 6.03 -16.95
N HIS A 10 -0.59 4.97 -17.17
CA HIS A 10 -0.34 3.98 -18.22
C HIS A 10 -1.55 3.66 -19.09
N PHE A 11 -2.70 4.33 -18.91
CA PHE A 11 -3.91 4.09 -19.69
C PHE A 11 -3.66 4.17 -21.21
N GLU A 12 -2.87 5.13 -21.67
CA GLU A 12 -2.54 5.32 -23.09
C GLU A 12 -1.62 4.24 -23.69
N TYR A 13 -1.01 3.41 -22.83
CA TYR A 13 -0.14 2.30 -23.24
C TYR A 13 -0.87 0.97 -23.34
N ILE A 14 -2.18 0.93 -23.04
CA ILE A 14 -3.02 -0.26 -23.20
C ILE A 14 -3.08 -0.69 -24.68
N GLY A 15 -2.70 -1.94 -24.93
CA GLY A 15 -2.50 -2.52 -26.27
C GLY A 15 -1.14 -2.21 -26.93
N LYS A 16 -0.18 -1.62 -26.22
CA LYS A 16 1.16 -1.32 -26.75
C LYS A 16 2.23 -2.16 -26.06
N THR A 17 2.53 -3.34 -26.63
CA THR A 17 3.51 -4.31 -26.10
C THR A 17 4.90 -3.73 -25.86
N LYS A 18 5.33 -2.74 -26.66
CA LYS A 18 6.63 -2.06 -26.53
C LYS A 18 6.88 -1.50 -25.12
N HIS A 19 5.83 -1.08 -24.39
CA HIS A 19 5.96 -0.49 -23.06
C HIS A 19 5.90 -1.52 -21.91
N LEU A 20 5.62 -2.79 -22.20
CA LEU A 20 5.47 -3.85 -21.19
C LEU A 20 6.74 -4.06 -20.37
N LYS A 21 7.90 -4.21 -21.03
CA LYS A 21 9.20 -4.42 -20.35
C LYS A 21 9.53 -3.26 -19.43
N THR A 22 9.38 -2.04 -19.93
CA THR A 22 9.62 -0.80 -19.17
C THR A 22 8.69 -0.68 -17.97
N TYR A 23 7.41 -1.05 -18.12
CA TYR A 23 6.45 -1.07 -17.03
C TYR A 23 6.87 -2.04 -15.92
N LEU A 24 7.09 -3.31 -16.25
CA LEU A 24 7.46 -4.35 -15.28
C LEU A 24 8.75 -4.00 -14.53
N TYR A 25 9.76 -3.50 -15.26
CA TYR A 25 11.02 -3.11 -14.66
C TYR A 25 10.89 -1.94 -13.68
N LYS A 26 10.14 -0.89 -14.04
CA LYS A 26 9.88 0.24 -13.12
C LYS A 26 9.16 -0.21 -11.84
N ARG A 27 8.27 -1.21 -11.93
CA ARG A 27 7.59 -1.78 -10.77
C ARG A 27 8.51 -2.68 -9.94
N PHE A 28 9.39 -3.44 -10.59
CA PHE A 28 10.39 -4.25 -9.93
C PHE A 28 11.34 -3.40 -9.07
N ILE A 29 11.94 -2.33 -9.64
CA ILE A 29 12.82 -1.40 -8.90
C ILE A 29 12.09 -0.73 -7.74
N ARG A 30 10.80 -0.42 -7.93
CA ARG A 30 10.02 0.23 -6.88
C ARG A 30 9.86 -0.69 -5.66
N ILE A 31 9.69 -1.99 -5.87
CA ILE A 31 9.31 -2.92 -4.80
C ILE A 31 10.52 -3.65 -4.21
N TYR A 32 11.21 -4.44 -5.03
CA TYR A 32 12.14 -5.46 -4.54
C TYR A 32 13.37 -4.90 -3.82
N PRO A 33 14.08 -3.88 -4.34
CA PRO A 33 15.29 -3.37 -3.69
C PRO A 33 15.05 -2.92 -2.24
N LEU A 34 13.96 -2.18 -2.01
CA LEU A 34 13.61 -1.67 -0.69
C LEU A 34 13.05 -2.77 0.20
N TYR A 35 12.18 -3.62 -0.34
CA TYR A 35 11.67 -4.79 0.38
C TYR A 35 12.80 -5.69 0.89
N TRP A 36 13.73 -6.08 0.02
CA TRP A 36 14.88 -6.90 0.37
C TRP A 36 15.82 -6.21 1.36
N SER A 37 16.03 -4.89 1.22
CA SER A 37 16.84 -4.13 2.18
C SER A 37 16.25 -4.18 3.59
N VAL A 38 14.93 -3.95 3.72
CA VAL A 38 14.25 -3.99 5.03
C VAL A 38 14.19 -5.42 5.58
N CYS A 39 13.94 -6.43 4.74
CA CYS A 39 14.02 -7.83 5.14
C CYS A 39 15.42 -8.21 5.65
N GLY A 40 16.49 -7.77 4.97
CA GLY A 40 17.86 -8.00 5.40
C GLY A 40 18.16 -7.39 6.76
N ILE A 41 17.75 -6.13 6.98
CA ILE A 41 17.89 -5.45 8.28
C ILE A 41 17.12 -6.19 9.36
N PHE A 42 15.90 -6.65 9.07
CA PHE A 42 15.08 -7.40 10.00
C PHE A 42 15.73 -8.73 10.42
N ILE A 43 16.21 -9.51 9.44
CA ILE A 43 16.91 -10.78 9.68
C ILE A 43 18.18 -10.53 10.49
N LEU A 44 18.96 -9.51 10.14
CA LEU A 44 20.17 -9.14 10.87
C LEU A 44 19.88 -8.76 12.32
N ALA A 45 18.83 -7.96 12.57
CA ALA A 45 18.42 -7.59 13.92
C ALA A 45 17.97 -8.80 14.75
N LEU A 46 17.31 -9.78 14.11
CA LEU A 46 16.90 -11.03 14.75
C LEU A 46 18.11 -11.89 15.14
N LEU A 47 19.07 -12.06 14.23
CA LEU A 47 20.31 -12.80 14.48
C LEU A 47 21.15 -12.17 15.60
N LEU A 48 21.25 -10.85 15.65
CA LEU A 48 21.96 -10.13 16.71
C LEU A 48 21.33 -10.30 18.10
N LYS A 49 20.02 -10.57 18.17
CA LYS A 49 19.31 -10.88 19.42
C LYS A 49 19.40 -12.36 19.81
N GLY A 50 20.19 -13.16 19.08
CA GLY A 50 20.33 -14.60 19.30
C GLY A 50 19.15 -15.41 18.78
N GLY A 51 18.22 -14.80 18.04
CA GLY A 51 17.13 -15.51 17.37
C GLY A 51 17.64 -16.24 16.14
N LYS A 52 16.89 -17.26 15.70
CA LYS A 52 17.14 -18.01 14.47
C LYS A 52 16.07 -17.71 13.44
N ILE A 53 16.43 -17.77 12.16
CA ILE A 53 15.47 -17.66 11.06
C ILE A 53 14.41 -18.78 11.15
N SER A 54 14.77 -19.93 11.73
CA SER A 54 13.81 -21.01 12.03
C SER A 54 12.72 -20.63 13.05
N ASP A 55 12.91 -19.56 13.82
CA ASP A 55 11.95 -19.11 14.82
C ASP A 55 10.74 -18.41 14.15
N PHE A 56 10.80 -18.16 12.84
CA PHE A 56 9.64 -17.72 12.09
C PHE A 56 8.57 -18.81 12.03
N TYR A 57 7.34 -18.43 12.32
CA TYR A 57 6.18 -19.29 12.22
C TYR A 57 6.10 -19.93 10.82
N GLN A 58 6.06 -21.27 10.76
CA GLN A 58 6.01 -22.05 9.52
C GLN A 58 7.25 -21.90 8.61
N PHE A 59 8.44 -21.75 9.20
CA PHE A 59 9.69 -21.71 8.44
C PHE A 59 9.95 -23.03 7.71
N SER A 60 10.16 -22.93 6.40
CA SER A 60 10.71 -23.94 5.50
C SER A 60 11.50 -23.20 4.44
N TRP A 61 12.48 -23.86 3.80
CA TRP A 61 13.21 -23.24 2.68
C TRP A 61 12.28 -22.79 1.54
N PHE A 62 11.22 -23.56 1.29
CA PHE A 62 10.19 -23.20 0.33
C PHE A 62 9.46 -21.92 0.75
N SER A 63 9.02 -21.84 2.01
CA SER A 63 8.29 -20.68 2.51
C SER A 63 9.17 -19.44 2.63
N PHE A 64 10.48 -19.59 2.84
CA PHE A 64 11.45 -18.50 2.72
C PHE A 64 11.46 -17.89 1.31
N TRP A 65 11.57 -18.73 0.27
CA TRP A 65 11.58 -18.25 -1.11
C TRP A 65 10.25 -17.64 -1.53
N GLN A 66 9.14 -18.20 -1.06
CA GLN A 66 7.81 -17.63 -1.26
C GLN A 66 7.70 -16.20 -0.72
N THR A 67 8.27 -15.95 0.47
CA THR A 67 8.28 -14.61 1.08
C THR A 67 9.27 -13.69 0.38
N PHE A 68 10.48 -14.19 0.09
CA PHE A 68 11.53 -13.44 -0.59
C PHE A 68 11.07 -12.90 -1.96
N PHE A 69 10.29 -13.68 -2.70
CA PHE A 69 9.73 -13.30 -4.00
C PHE A 69 8.28 -12.78 -3.94
N LEU A 70 7.72 -12.59 -2.74
CA LEU A 70 6.35 -12.07 -2.55
C LEU A 70 5.31 -12.83 -3.40
N THR A 71 5.36 -14.16 -3.35
CA THR A 71 4.45 -15.03 -4.09
C THR A 71 3.02 -14.99 -3.53
N PHE A 72 2.09 -15.67 -4.19
CA PHE A 72 0.65 -15.60 -3.90
C PHE A 72 0.26 -16.05 -2.48
N TYR A 73 1.04 -16.93 -1.85
CA TYR A 73 0.82 -17.33 -0.46
C TYR A 73 2.16 -17.57 0.22
N HIS A 74 2.44 -16.81 1.27
CA HIS A 74 3.72 -16.89 1.97
C HIS A 74 3.60 -16.47 3.45
N PRO A 75 4.37 -17.08 4.36
CA PRO A 75 4.47 -16.60 5.73
C PRO A 75 5.18 -15.24 5.75
N SER A 76 4.51 -14.23 6.30
CA SER A 76 4.99 -12.86 6.24
C SER A 76 6.16 -12.60 7.20
N PHE A 77 7.38 -12.43 6.68
CA PHE A 77 8.52 -11.94 7.49
C PHE A 77 8.26 -10.53 8.01
N LEU A 78 7.77 -9.67 7.12
CA LEU A 78 7.25 -8.36 7.47
C LEU A 78 5.74 -8.46 7.45
N VAL A 79 5.08 -7.98 8.50
CA VAL A 79 3.61 -8.04 8.69
C VAL A 79 2.84 -7.46 7.49
N VAL A 80 3.46 -6.58 6.70
CA VAL A 80 2.86 -5.92 5.54
C VAL A 80 3.11 -6.63 4.20
N SER A 81 3.98 -7.65 4.18
CA SER A 81 4.43 -8.28 2.93
C SER A 81 3.31 -9.00 2.17
N TRP A 82 2.30 -9.53 2.86
CA TRP A 82 1.14 -10.16 2.20
C TRP A 82 0.36 -9.19 1.30
N THR A 83 0.21 -7.92 1.71
CA THR A 83 -0.43 -6.88 0.89
C THR A 83 0.42 -6.48 -0.33
N LEU A 84 1.75 -6.62 -0.28
CA LEU A 84 2.62 -6.41 -1.45
C LEU A 84 2.41 -7.49 -2.51
N SER A 85 2.11 -8.74 -2.13
CA SER A 85 1.77 -9.79 -3.10
C SER A 85 0.53 -9.44 -3.91
N TYR A 86 -0.48 -8.83 -3.28
CA TYR A 86 -1.66 -8.33 -4.00
C TYR A 86 -1.32 -7.15 -4.93
N GLU A 87 -0.39 -6.29 -4.54
CA GLU A 87 0.09 -5.21 -5.41
C GLU A 87 0.84 -5.75 -6.64
N LEU A 88 1.73 -6.74 -6.47
CA LEU A 88 2.41 -7.42 -7.57
C LEU A 88 1.44 -8.18 -8.48
N TYR A 89 0.47 -8.88 -7.88
CA TYR A 89 -0.60 -9.55 -8.62
C TYR A 89 -1.37 -8.55 -9.50
N PHE A 90 -1.77 -7.41 -8.94
CA PHE A 90 -2.46 -6.37 -9.70
C PHE A 90 -1.57 -5.77 -10.80
N TYR A 91 -0.27 -5.62 -10.55
CA TYR A 91 0.67 -5.18 -11.58
C TYR A 91 0.75 -6.16 -12.74
N LEU A 92 0.76 -7.47 -12.46
CA LEU A 92 0.73 -8.51 -13.47
C LEU A 92 -0.59 -8.51 -14.24
N LEU A 93 -1.74 -8.43 -13.56
CA LEU A 93 -3.05 -8.31 -14.21
C LEU A 93 -3.10 -7.12 -15.18
N PHE A 94 -2.62 -5.95 -14.74
CA PHE A 94 -2.56 -4.77 -15.58
C PHE A 94 -1.58 -4.92 -16.76
N SER A 95 -0.45 -5.63 -16.55
CA SER A 95 0.55 -5.86 -17.59
C SER A 95 -0.01 -6.63 -18.79
N ILE A 96 -0.97 -7.53 -18.57
CA ILE A 96 -1.65 -8.29 -19.63
C ILE A 96 -2.38 -7.35 -20.60
N LEU A 97 -2.88 -6.20 -20.13
CA LEU A 97 -3.53 -5.20 -20.98
C LEU A 97 -2.59 -4.55 -22.00
N PHE A 98 -1.26 -4.60 -21.80
CA PHE A 98 -0.31 -4.12 -22.80
C PHE A 98 -0.23 -5.05 -24.00
N ILE A 99 -0.57 -6.34 -23.82
CA ILE A 99 -0.54 -7.36 -24.88
C ILE A 99 -1.76 -7.18 -25.79
N ASN A 100 -2.96 -7.19 -25.20
CA ASN A 100 -4.20 -7.03 -25.96
C ASN A 100 -5.29 -6.39 -25.10
N ARG A 101 -6.05 -5.46 -25.70
CA ARG A 101 -7.20 -4.80 -25.05
C ARG A 101 -8.34 -5.76 -24.74
N LEU A 102 -8.44 -6.88 -25.47
CA LEU A 102 -9.45 -7.92 -25.21
C LEU A 102 -9.32 -8.53 -23.81
N PHE A 103 -8.13 -8.45 -23.19
CA PHE A 103 -7.93 -8.92 -21.82
C PHE A 103 -8.55 -8.02 -20.74
N LEU A 104 -9.24 -6.93 -21.11
CA LEU A 104 -10.17 -6.24 -20.23
C LEU A 104 -11.25 -7.20 -19.67
N GLY A 105 -11.62 -8.24 -20.42
CA GLY A 105 -12.51 -9.30 -19.95
C GLY A 105 -11.97 -10.03 -18.72
N ILE A 106 -10.64 -10.25 -18.65
CA ILE A 106 -10.00 -10.90 -17.50
C ILE A 106 -10.11 -10.01 -16.25
N LEU A 107 -9.90 -8.70 -16.39
CA LEU A 107 -10.13 -7.77 -15.28
C LEU A 107 -11.59 -7.78 -14.83
N MET A 108 -12.55 -7.85 -15.76
CA MET A 108 -13.96 -7.95 -15.38
C MET A 108 -14.25 -9.25 -14.62
N ILE A 109 -13.69 -10.39 -15.04
CA ILE A 109 -13.82 -11.67 -14.34
C ILE A 109 -13.24 -11.59 -12.93
N VAL A 110 -12.02 -11.03 -12.79
CA VAL A 110 -11.38 -10.84 -11.49
C VAL A 110 -12.19 -9.90 -10.60
N PHE A 111 -12.74 -8.82 -11.16
CA PHE A 111 -13.62 -7.91 -10.44
C PHE A 111 -14.86 -8.63 -9.92
N LEU A 112 -15.58 -9.35 -10.78
CA LEU A 112 -16.79 -10.09 -10.41
C LEU A 112 -16.50 -11.15 -9.35
N GLY A 113 -15.43 -11.93 -9.51
CA GLY A 113 -15.02 -12.93 -8.52
C GLY A 113 -14.66 -12.29 -7.17
N SER A 114 -13.93 -11.18 -7.18
CA SER A 114 -13.57 -10.44 -5.96
C SER A 114 -14.79 -9.83 -5.28
N PHE A 115 -15.73 -9.30 -6.07
CA PHE A 115 -16.99 -8.76 -5.59
C PHE A 115 -17.87 -9.83 -4.93
N LEU A 116 -17.97 -11.01 -5.56
CA LEU A 116 -18.66 -12.17 -4.98
C LEU A 116 -18.00 -12.63 -3.67
N SER A 117 -16.66 -12.65 -3.59
CA SER A 117 -15.93 -12.94 -2.35
C SER A 117 -16.19 -11.92 -1.24
N LEU A 118 -16.30 -10.63 -1.60
CA LEU A 118 -16.67 -9.60 -0.61
C LEU A 118 -18.10 -9.81 -0.10
N ILE A 119 -19.06 -10.08 -0.99
CA ILE A 119 -20.45 -10.36 -0.62
C ILE A 119 -20.53 -11.59 0.29
N SER A 120 -19.85 -12.69 -0.05
CA SER A 120 -19.86 -13.89 0.77
C SER A 120 -19.34 -13.64 2.18
N LYS A 121 -18.30 -12.80 2.32
CA LYS A 121 -17.75 -12.37 3.61
C LYS A 121 -18.73 -11.52 4.43
N ILE A 122 -19.47 -10.59 3.81
CA ILE A 122 -20.41 -9.70 4.53
C ILE A 122 -21.62 -10.47 5.08
N TYR A 123 -22.15 -11.39 4.27
CA TYR A 123 -23.36 -12.13 4.60
C TYR A 123 -23.08 -13.52 5.20
N SER A 124 -21.80 -13.84 5.43
CA SER A 124 -21.36 -15.14 5.94
C SER A 124 -21.91 -16.32 5.13
N PHE A 125 -22.07 -16.15 3.81
CA PHE A 125 -22.53 -17.22 2.93
C PHE A 125 -21.41 -18.23 2.69
N SER A 126 -21.66 -19.50 3.01
CA SER A 126 -20.72 -20.60 2.81
C SER A 126 -20.53 -21.02 1.34
N PHE A 127 -21.45 -20.60 0.44
CA PHE A 127 -21.48 -20.98 -0.97
C PHE A 127 -20.23 -20.54 -1.78
N PHE A 128 -19.46 -19.56 -1.28
CA PHE A 128 -18.31 -19.02 -1.99
C PHE A 128 -17.04 -19.12 -1.12
N THR A 129 -16.73 -20.33 -0.67
CA THR A 129 -15.46 -20.68 -0.03
C THR A 129 -14.50 -21.21 -1.10
N LEU A 130 -13.68 -20.32 -1.65
CA LEU A 130 -12.70 -20.68 -2.66
C LEU A 130 -11.48 -21.35 -1.99
N SER A 131 -11.01 -22.45 -2.58
CA SER A 131 -9.71 -23.01 -2.25
C SER A 131 -8.59 -22.21 -2.91
N PHE A 132 -7.36 -22.36 -2.41
CA PHE A 132 -6.18 -21.85 -3.10
C PHE A 132 -6.05 -22.55 -4.47
N PRO A 133 -5.75 -21.83 -5.57
CA PRO A 133 -5.30 -20.43 -5.66
C PRO A 133 -6.43 -19.39 -5.85
N PHE A 134 -7.68 -19.82 -6.05
CA PHE A 134 -8.79 -18.92 -6.36
C PHE A 134 -9.12 -17.96 -5.22
N SER A 135 -8.94 -18.38 -3.96
CA SER A 135 -9.09 -17.49 -2.78
C SER A 135 -8.15 -16.28 -2.79
N PHE A 136 -6.97 -16.43 -3.41
CA PHE A 136 -6.04 -15.33 -3.62
C PHE A 136 -6.44 -14.50 -4.84
N LEU A 137 -6.71 -15.15 -5.98
CA LEU A 137 -7.00 -14.49 -7.26
C LEU A 137 -8.27 -13.63 -7.23
N PHE A 138 -9.26 -14.02 -6.41
CA PHE A 138 -10.55 -13.35 -6.24
C PHE A 138 -10.73 -12.80 -4.82
N ASN A 139 -9.64 -12.40 -4.17
CA ASN A 139 -9.71 -11.83 -2.84
C ASN A 139 -10.45 -10.48 -2.83
N SER A 140 -11.25 -10.22 -1.79
CA SER A 140 -11.98 -8.95 -1.59
C SER A 140 -11.10 -7.70 -1.65
N LEU A 141 -9.82 -7.80 -1.27
CA LEU A 141 -8.87 -6.67 -1.28
C LEU A 141 -8.61 -6.10 -2.67
N ILE A 142 -8.79 -6.92 -3.71
CA ILE A 142 -8.60 -6.49 -5.09
C ILE A 142 -9.60 -5.37 -5.45
N ILE A 143 -10.77 -5.33 -4.79
CA ILE A 143 -11.79 -4.29 -4.98
C ILE A 143 -11.22 -2.89 -4.70
N GLU A 144 -10.28 -2.74 -3.76
CA GLU A 144 -9.65 -1.44 -3.49
C GLU A 144 -8.84 -0.91 -4.68
N PHE A 145 -8.30 -1.79 -5.52
CA PHE A 145 -7.66 -1.41 -6.78
C PHE A 145 -8.70 -0.96 -7.81
N TYR A 146 -9.83 -1.66 -7.91
CA TYR A 146 -10.94 -1.27 -8.80
C TYR A 146 -11.59 0.05 -8.39
N ILE A 147 -11.72 0.33 -7.09
CA ILE A 147 -12.12 1.65 -6.58
C ILE A 147 -11.16 2.72 -7.12
N GLY A 148 -9.85 2.45 -7.14
CA GLY A 148 -8.86 3.33 -7.77
C GLY A 148 -9.09 3.55 -9.26
N ILE A 149 -9.41 2.50 -10.01
CA ILE A 149 -9.77 2.60 -11.44
C ILE A 149 -11.03 3.46 -11.62
N PHE A 150 -12.04 3.26 -10.77
CA PHE A 150 -13.27 4.03 -10.81
C PHE A 150 -13.03 5.52 -10.54
N ILE A 151 -12.17 5.86 -9.57
CA ILE A 151 -11.73 7.23 -9.33
C ILE A 151 -11.06 7.83 -10.58
N PHE A 152 -10.26 7.04 -11.31
CA PHE A 152 -9.63 7.51 -12.55
C PHE A 152 -10.68 7.93 -13.59
N TYR A 153 -11.68 7.09 -13.82
CA TYR A 153 -12.75 7.41 -14.77
C TYR A 153 -13.57 8.64 -14.32
N LEU A 154 -13.91 8.72 -13.03
CA LEU A 154 -14.59 9.88 -12.48
C LEU A 154 -13.76 11.17 -12.65
N TYR A 155 -12.47 11.12 -12.37
CA TYR A 155 -11.60 12.28 -12.42
C TYR A 155 -11.39 12.83 -13.84
N HIS A 156 -11.25 11.93 -14.84
CA HIS A 156 -10.96 12.31 -16.23
C HIS A 156 -12.20 12.57 -17.07
N TYR A 157 -13.25 11.75 -16.93
CA TYR A 157 -14.38 11.75 -17.87
C TYR A 157 -15.68 12.30 -17.28
N SER A 158 -15.81 12.39 -15.96
CA SER A 158 -17.04 12.92 -15.36
C SER A 158 -17.06 14.46 -15.38
N LYS A 159 -18.22 15.01 -15.72
CA LYS A 159 -18.51 16.46 -15.61
C LYS A 159 -19.05 16.84 -14.22
N ILE A 160 -19.02 15.93 -13.25
CA ILE A 160 -19.71 16.11 -11.98
C ILE A 160 -19.09 17.28 -11.22
N ASN A 161 -19.91 18.29 -10.93
CA ASN A 161 -19.49 19.46 -10.16
C ASN A 161 -19.51 19.12 -8.66
N LEU A 162 -18.64 18.20 -8.24
CA LEU A 162 -18.50 17.73 -6.84
C LEU A 162 -18.06 18.82 -5.85
N LYS A 163 -17.83 20.05 -6.35
CA LYS A 163 -17.47 21.26 -5.59
C LYS A 163 -18.44 21.56 -4.45
N LYS A 164 -19.75 21.30 -4.63
CA LYS A 164 -20.78 21.54 -3.61
C LYS A 164 -20.77 20.49 -2.49
N TYR A 165 -20.30 19.28 -2.79
CA TYR A 165 -20.38 18.13 -1.89
C TYR A 165 -19.07 17.87 -1.14
N PHE A 166 -17.98 18.56 -1.51
CA PHE A 166 -16.65 18.37 -0.96
C PHE A 166 -16.59 18.41 0.58
N LEU A 167 -17.09 19.49 1.20
CA LEU A 167 -17.01 19.64 2.66
C LEU A 167 -17.80 18.55 3.39
N PHE A 168 -18.97 18.21 2.85
CA PHE A 168 -19.83 17.16 3.38
C PHE A 168 -19.18 15.78 3.27
N LEU A 169 -18.51 15.50 2.16
CA LEU A 169 -17.84 14.23 1.90
C LEU A 169 -16.55 14.06 2.69
N PHE A 170 -15.78 15.14 2.87
CA PHE A 170 -14.60 15.14 3.70
C PHE A 170 -14.96 14.97 5.19
N LEU A 171 -15.96 15.72 5.67
CA LEU A 171 -16.45 15.62 7.04
C LEU A 171 -17.09 14.26 7.31
N SER A 172 -17.85 13.69 6.37
CA SER A 172 -18.42 12.36 6.55
C SER A 172 -17.35 11.28 6.66
N CYS A 173 -16.23 11.41 5.94
CA CYS A 173 -15.11 10.47 6.07
C CYS A 173 -14.37 10.58 7.41
N ILE A 174 -14.20 11.80 7.92
CA ILE A 174 -13.66 12.02 9.27
C ILE A 174 -14.59 11.38 10.30
N LEU A 175 -15.90 11.63 10.20
CA LEU A 175 -16.90 11.06 11.12
C LEU A 175 -16.93 9.53 11.05
N ILE A 176 -16.87 8.94 9.85
CA ILE A 176 -16.83 7.49 9.65
C ILE A 176 -15.54 6.89 10.23
N SER A 177 -14.41 7.61 10.20
CA SER A 177 -13.15 7.12 10.77
C SER A 177 -13.15 7.00 12.29
N PHE A 178 -14.05 7.71 12.97
CA PHE A 178 -14.26 7.61 14.42
C PHE A 178 -15.26 6.52 14.82
N LEU A 179 -15.98 5.93 13.86
CA LEU A 179 -16.87 4.81 14.17
C LEU A 179 -16.04 3.60 14.59
N PRO A 180 -16.39 2.91 15.70
CA PRO A 180 -15.71 1.71 16.11
C PRO A 180 -15.67 0.69 14.96
N ALA A 181 -14.48 0.15 14.67
CA ALA A 181 -14.30 -0.87 13.63
C ALA A 181 -15.25 -2.07 13.79
N TYR A 182 -15.75 -2.29 15.01
CA TYR A 182 -16.79 -3.25 15.37
C TYR A 182 -18.08 -3.13 14.53
N TYR A 183 -18.48 -1.92 14.12
CA TYR A 183 -19.70 -1.72 13.30
C TYR A 183 -19.53 -2.17 11.85
N PHE A 184 -18.29 -2.38 11.39
CA PHE A 184 -18.02 -2.76 10.02
C PHE A 184 -17.66 -4.24 9.96
N LYS A 185 -18.57 -5.03 9.36
CA LYS A 185 -18.36 -6.47 9.12
C LYS A 185 -17.12 -6.77 8.26
N SER A 186 -16.61 -5.80 7.51
CA SER A 186 -15.38 -5.94 6.73
C SER A 186 -14.56 -4.65 6.73
N ARG A 187 -13.26 -4.80 6.98
CA ARG A 187 -12.26 -3.71 6.92
C ARG A 187 -12.20 -3.11 5.52
N GLU A 188 -12.32 -3.95 4.49
CA GLU A 188 -12.16 -3.59 3.09
C GLU A 188 -13.20 -2.56 2.63
N ILE A 189 -14.44 -2.65 3.13
CA ILE A 189 -15.50 -1.68 2.79
C ILE A 189 -15.19 -0.32 3.41
N LEU A 190 -14.89 -0.28 4.71
CA LEU A 190 -14.59 0.97 5.39
C LEU A 190 -13.35 1.63 4.79
N GLY A 191 -12.27 0.86 4.62
CA GLY A 191 -11.03 1.33 4.01
C GLY A 191 -11.24 1.79 2.57
N GLY A 192 -12.01 1.05 1.78
CA GLY A 192 -12.35 1.39 0.40
C GLY A 192 -13.18 2.67 0.28
N ILE A 193 -14.20 2.85 1.13
CA ILE A 193 -15.06 4.05 1.14
C ILE A 193 -14.27 5.27 1.57
N ILE A 194 -13.54 5.19 2.70
CA ILE A 194 -12.74 6.31 3.18
C ILE A 194 -11.66 6.66 2.14
N GLY A 195 -10.95 5.66 1.64
CA GLY A 195 -9.91 5.83 0.63
C GLY A 195 -10.45 6.45 -0.66
N PHE A 196 -11.65 6.05 -1.10
CA PHE A 196 -12.31 6.62 -2.27
C PHE A 196 -12.50 8.12 -2.14
N TRP A 197 -13.14 8.56 -1.06
CA TRP A 197 -13.47 9.96 -0.85
C TRP A 197 -12.26 10.83 -0.57
N VAL A 198 -11.29 10.34 0.21
CA VAL A 198 -10.05 11.06 0.49
C VAL A 198 -9.27 11.31 -0.80
N VAL A 199 -9.10 10.27 -1.63
CA VAL A 199 -8.33 10.39 -2.88
C VAL A 199 -9.07 11.24 -3.91
N LEU A 200 -10.37 10.98 -4.13
CA LEU A 200 -11.18 11.76 -5.07
C LEU A 200 -11.24 13.24 -4.63
N GLY A 201 -11.42 13.51 -3.34
CA GLY A 201 -11.41 14.85 -2.77
C GLY A 201 -10.10 15.58 -3.02
N ALA A 202 -8.97 14.95 -2.73
CA ALA A 202 -7.64 15.53 -2.96
C ALA A 202 -7.40 15.89 -4.45
N LEU A 203 -7.77 15.00 -5.37
CA LEU A 203 -7.63 15.22 -6.81
C LEU A 203 -8.50 16.38 -7.32
N LEU A 204 -9.72 16.53 -6.79
CA LEU A 204 -10.62 17.63 -7.15
C LEU A 204 -10.13 18.98 -6.63
N ILE A 205 -9.49 19.01 -5.45
CA ILE A 205 -8.83 20.20 -4.91
C ILE A 205 -7.68 20.60 -5.83
N GLU A 206 -6.81 19.65 -6.18
CA GLU A 206 -5.68 19.86 -7.09
C GLU A 206 -6.14 20.47 -8.41
N LYS A 207 -7.16 19.88 -9.04
CA LYS A 207 -7.70 20.34 -10.32
C LYS A 207 -8.31 21.74 -10.26
N ARG A 208 -8.84 22.18 -9.11
CA ARG A 208 -9.54 23.47 -8.97
C ARG A 208 -8.62 24.61 -8.55
N TYR A 209 -7.80 24.38 -7.53
CA TYR A 209 -7.03 25.43 -6.89
C TYR A 209 -5.55 25.39 -7.28
N GLY A 210 -5.11 24.30 -7.93
CA GLY A 210 -3.71 23.94 -7.95
C GLY A 210 -3.21 23.65 -6.53
N PHE A 211 -1.99 23.13 -6.42
CA PHE A 211 -1.30 23.11 -5.14
C PHE A 211 -0.29 24.25 -5.07
N PRO A 212 -0.30 25.06 -3.99
CA PRO A 212 0.71 26.10 -3.82
C PRO A 212 2.06 25.42 -3.58
N SER A 213 2.92 25.40 -4.62
CA SER A 213 4.26 24.80 -4.58
C SER A 213 5.21 25.44 -3.57
N LYS A 214 4.85 26.59 -2.99
CA LYS A 214 5.64 27.33 -2.01
C LYS A 214 5.19 27.17 -0.54
N ASN A 215 4.11 26.42 -0.27
CA ASN A 215 3.65 26.22 1.11
C ASN A 215 4.49 25.12 1.80
N TYR A 216 5.04 25.42 2.98
CA TYR A 216 5.79 24.46 3.80
C TYR A 216 5.01 23.17 4.07
N LEU A 217 3.71 23.30 4.39
CA LEU A 217 2.83 22.15 4.61
C LEU A 217 2.70 21.27 3.36
N MET A 218 2.60 21.89 2.19
CA MET A 218 2.50 21.15 0.92
C MET A 218 3.80 20.42 0.61
N ASN A 219 4.94 21.07 0.81
CA ASN A 219 6.24 20.44 0.64
C ASN A 219 6.42 19.24 1.60
N LEU A 220 5.96 19.37 2.85
CA LEU A 220 5.98 18.27 3.80
C LEU A 220 5.10 17.10 3.33
N LEU A 221 3.87 17.36 2.88
CA LEU A 221 2.97 16.34 2.34
C LEU A 221 3.55 15.62 1.12
N VAL A 222 4.22 16.36 0.21
CA VAL A 222 4.91 15.78 -0.93
C VAL A 222 6.08 14.89 -0.49
N ARG A 223 6.84 15.30 0.54
CA ARG A 223 7.91 14.46 1.12
C ARG A 223 7.35 13.16 1.69
N PHE A 224 6.26 13.22 2.45
CA PHE A 224 5.56 12.02 2.93
C PHE A 224 5.02 11.15 1.78
N GLY A 225 4.49 11.76 0.72
CA GLY A 225 4.05 11.05 -0.48
C GLY A 225 5.19 10.32 -1.17
N ASN A 226 6.35 10.97 -1.31
CA ASN A 226 7.56 10.38 -1.90
C ASN A 226 8.14 9.24 -1.05
N ALA A 227 8.02 9.32 0.28
CA ALA A 227 8.45 8.31 1.23
C ALA A 227 7.38 7.24 1.53
N SER A 228 6.19 7.34 0.93
CA SER A 228 5.03 6.52 1.29
C SER A 228 5.29 5.02 1.21
N TYR A 229 6.10 4.59 0.25
CA TYR A 229 6.44 3.18 0.07
C TYR A 229 7.37 2.67 1.18
N PHE A 230 8.45 3.40 1.49
CA PHE A 230 9.34 3.04 2.59
C PHE A 230 8.65 3.16 3.95
N LEU A 231 7.81 4.18 4.15
CA LEU A 231 6.92 4.28 5.32
C LEU A 231 6.07 3.03 5.48
N TYR A 232 5.45 2.59 4.39
CA TYR A 232 4.61 1.41 4.39
C TYR A 232 5.38 0.11 4.72
N ILE A 233 6.64 -0.05 4.30
CA ILE A 233 7.40 -1.27 4.64
C ILE A 233 8.01 -1.19 6.04
N ALA A 234 8.63 -0.05 6.38
CA ALA A 234 9.42 0.08 7.58
C ALA A 234 8.59 0.31 8.84
N HIS A 235 7.34 0.79 8.75
CA HIS A 235 6.58 1.18 9.95
C HIS A 235 6.41 0.05 10.97
N SER A 236 6.06 -1.16 10.55
CA SER A 236 5.85 -2.29 11.48
C SER A 236 7.15 -2.67 12.21
N LEU A 237 8.26 -2.72 11.47
CA LEU A 237 9.58 -2.98 12.00
C LEU A 237 10.03 -1.88 12.97
N MET A 238 9.86 -0.61 12.58
CA MET A 238 10.23 0.53 13.43
C MET A 238 9.35 0.64 14.66
N MET A 239 8.05 0.36 14.56
CA MET A 239 7.16 0.27 15.72
C MET A 239 7.63 -0.78 16.71
N GLY A 240 8.06 -1.96 16.25
CA GLY A 240 8.63 -2.98 17.14
C GLY A 240 9.92 -2.53 17.84
N ILE A 241 10.87 -1.97 17.08
CA ILE A 241 12.16 -1.51 17.61
C ILE A 241 11.96 -0.34 18.58
N PHE A 242 11.35 0.76 18.11
CA PHE A 242 11.14 1.95 18.93
C PHE A 242 10.16 1.70 20.07
N GLY A 243 9.15 0.86 19.87
CA GLY A 243 8.25 0.44 20.96
C GLY A 243 9.02 -0.17 22.12
N SER A 244 9.93 -1.11 21.84
CA SER A 244 10.76 -1.73 22.88
C SER A 244 11.70 -0.76 23.59
N ILE A 245 12.35 0.14 22.84
CA ILE A 245 13.28 1.15 23.39
C ILE A 245 12.51 2.15 24.27
N LEU A 246 11.37 2.65 23.77
CA LEU A 246 10.57 3.65 24.48
C LEU A 246 9.96 3.08 25.76
N LEU A 247 9.56 1.80 25.77
CA LEU A 247 9.14 1.12 27.00
C LEU A 247 10.30 0.98 28.01
N GLN A 248 11.51 0.67 27.56
CA GLN A 248 12.67 0.62 28.45
C GLN A 248 13.01 1.98 29.05
N LEU A 249 12.93 3.06 28.27
CA LEU A 249 13.13 4.43 28.75
C LEU A 249 12.04 4.85 29.73
N GLU A 250 10.79 4.53 29.44
CA GLU A 250 9.64 4.77 30.32
C GLU A 250 9.82 4.09 31.68
N ASN A 251 10.23 2.81 31.68
CA ASN A 251 10.50 2.05 32.90
C ASN A 251 11.71 2.58 33.70
N ARG A 252 12.74 3.12 33.03
CA ARG A 252 13.95 3.63 33.70
C ARG A 252 13.78 5.02 34.30
N PHE A 253 13.05 5.90 33.63
CA PHE A 253 12.98 7.32 33.98
C PHE A 253 11.61 7.75 34.54
N HIS A 254 10.63 6.83 34.63
CA HIS A 254 9.27 7.10 35.09
C HIS A 254 8.62 8.34 34.41
N PHE A 255 8.96 8.58 33.15
CA PHE A 255 8.37 9.67 32.38
C PHE A 255 6.91 9.35 32.07
N TRP A 256 6.00 9.89 32.88
CA TRP A 256 4.55 9.77 32.69
C TRP A 256 4.10 10.25 31.30
N PHE A 257 4.89 11.11 30.65
CA PHE A 257 4.69 11.59 29.27
C PHE A 257 4.65 10.46 28.22
N PHE A 258 5.34 9.33 28.45
CA PHE A 258 5.31 8.18 27.53
C PHE A 258 4.16 7.20 27.80
N SER A 259 3.46 7.40 28.92
CA SER A 259 2.33 6.58 29.34
C SER A 259 1.00 7.11 28.78
N GLY A 260 0.03 6.22 28.58
CA GLY A 260 -1.30 6.56 28.08
C GLY A 260 -1.38 6.97 26.60
N ASN A 261 -2.53 7.51 26.19
CA ASN A 261 -2.85 7.81 24.79
C ASN A 261 -1.93 8.87 24.18
N PHE A 262 -1.55 9.91 24.95
CA PHE A 262 -0.63 10.96 24.48
C PHE A 262 0.76 10.41 24.15
N GLY A 263 1.30 9.55 25.01
CA GLY A 263 2.56 8.86 24.74
C GLY A 263 2.48 8.02 23.46
N LEU A 264 1.38 7.30 23.23
CA LEU A 264 1.18 6.52 22.00
C LEU A 264 1.19 7.40 20.74
N TYR A 265 0.46 8.53 20.73
CA TYR A 265 0.46 9.43 19.59
C TYR A 265 1.84 10.04 19.32
N PHE A 266 2.55 10.43 20.37
CA PHE A 266 3.92 10.94 20.25
C PHE A 266 4.85 9.88 19.65
N LYS A 267 4.80 8.64 20.17
CA LYS A 267 5.58 7.50 19.65
C LYS A 267 5.31 7.29 18.15
N ILE A 268 4.03 7.29 17.75
CA ILE A 268 3.62 7.14 16.34
C ILE A 268 4.18 8.28 15.49
N ILE A 269 3.95 9.54 15.86
CA ILE A 269 4.40 10.71 15.10
C ILE A 269 5.93 10.68 14.96
N PHE A 270 6.65 10.49 16.06
CA PHE A 270 8.11 10.44 16.08
C PHE A 270 8.64 9.35 15.15
N ILE A 271 8.09 8.14 15.20
CA ILE A 271 8.49 7.03 14.34
C ILE A 271 8.26 7.37 12.86
N HIS A 272 7.13 7.98 12.49
CA HIS A 272 6.85 8.35 11.10
C HIS A 272 7.79 9.43 10.58
N PHE A 273 8.13 10.44 11.40
CA PHE A 273 9.13 11.44 11.04
C PHE A 273 10.54 10.85 10.92
N PHE A 274 10.89 9.89 11.78
CA PHE A 274 12.16 9.19 11.70
C PHE A 274 12.26 8.34 10.42
N ILE A 275 11.18 7.64 10.06
CA ILE A 275 11.12 6.89 8.81
C ILE A 275 11.20 7.82 7.59
N LEU A 276 10.56 8.99 7.64
CA LEU A 276 10.67 10.00 6.58
C LEU A 276 12.13 10.43 6.38
N PHE A 277 12.83 10.72 7.48
CA PHE A 277 14.26 11.06 7.44
C PHE A 277 15.12 9.93 6.84
N LEU A 278 14.85 8.68 7.20
CA LEU A 278 15.55 7.51 6.64
C LEU A 278 15.25 7.33 5.15
N SER A 279 14.01 7.54 4.70
CA SER A 279 13.64 7.48 3.27
C SER A 279 14.47 8.46 2.45
N GLU A 280 14.64 9.69 2.94
CA GLU A 280 15.41 10.71 2.22
C GLU A 280 16.89 10.39 2.10
N LYS A 281 17.46 9.72 3.11
CA LYS A 281 18.87 9.35 3.14
C LYS A 281 19.20 8.02 2.47
N ILE A 282 18.26 7.08 2.44
CA ILE A 282 18.51 5.70 1.99
C ILE A 282 17.71 5.40 0.72
N GLU A 283 16.38 5.49 0.78
CA GLU A 283 15.50 5.11 -0.33
C GLU A 283 15.72 6.01 -1.56
N GLN A 284 15.70 7.33 -1.38
CA GLN A 284 15.75 8.26 -2.50
C GLN A 284 17.08 8.16 -3.30
N PRO A 285 18.26 8.07 -2.66
CA PRO A 285 19.52 7.84 -3.37
C PRO A 285 19.54 6.51 -4.13
N ILE A 286 19.09 5.41 -3.52
CA ILE A 286 19.04 4.09 -4.16
C ILE A 286 18.15 4.12 -5.40
N LEU A 287 16.95 4.70 -5.29
CA LEU A 287 16.03 4.82 -6.42
C LEU A 287 16.58 5.71 -7.53
N ARG A 288 17.28 6.81 -7.20
CA ARG A 288 17.94 7.67 -8.19
C ARG A 288 19.03 6.91 -8.93
N PHE A 289 19.89 6.19 -8.21
CA PHE A 289 20.96 5.38 -8.78
C PHE A 289 20.42 4.30 -9.73
N LEU A 290 19.44 3.51 -9.28
CA LEU A 290 18.84 2.45 -10.11
C LEU A 290 18.13 3.00 -11.37
N ARG A 291 17.52 4.19 -11.28
CA ARG A 291 16.90 4.85 -12.45
C ARG A 291 17.92 5.33 -13.48
N VAL A 292 19.10 5.78 -13.06
CA VAL A 292 20.18 6.20 -13.96
C VAL A 292 20.69 5.00 -14.77
N ILE A 293 20.98 3.89 -14.10
CA ILE A 293 21.44 2.64 -14.74
C ILE A 293 20.43 2.15 -15.78
N PHE A 294 19.13 2.27 -15.50
CA PHE A 294 18.14 1.83 -16.45
C PHE A 294 17.97 2.75 -17.65
N LYS A 295 18.13 4.07 -17.46
CA LYS A 295 18.10 5.03 -18.56
C LYS A 295 19.31 4.89 -19.48
N SER A 296 20.47 4.44 -18.98
CA SER A 296 21.63 4.19 -19.83
C SER A 296 21.52 2.93 -20.70
N ASN A 297 20.60 2.02 -20.36
CA ASN A 297 20.44 0.71 -21.01
C ASN A 297 19.25 0.62 -21.98
N ASN A 298 18.53 1.72 -22.22
CA ASN A 298 17.41 1.84 -23.17
C ASN A 298 17.71 2.94 -24.19
#